data_AF-A0A497G568-F1
#
_entry.id   AF-A0A497G568-F1
#
_cell.length_a   1.000
_cell.length_b   1.000
_cell.length_c   1.000
_cell.angle_alpha   90.00
_cell.angle_beta   90.00
_cell.angle_gamma   90.00
#
_symmetry.space_group_name_H-M   'P 1'
#
loop_
_entity.id
_entity.type
_entity.pdbx_description
1 polymer ?
#
loop_
_entity_poly.entity_id
_entity_poly.type
_entity_poly.pdbx_seq_one_letter_code
_entity_poly.pdbx_strand_id
1 'polypeptide(L)'
;MVRLFSERLAFPIALAACLLVGLTSSLLRKPPTPPLFEEITVGGGPLEPLALIAPEEVEPGVEIDFSKLRGMESFLFEEGESAIVYLGAYRIRAVHVHGEGGEILVALELEEGEPGKAILIRNLQPRLELHALIACEEGVRVKPLLKVVERGKLLEISGKARGVDKVEVYAYRAPEDFNASIGPSPKLYVTESSVVGGEYRVRMDLSGGPYTRRGRPLLEVNRTLVVYAYCTYALIDLQNVSNTRIRVDLECATQPPSREG
;
A
#
# COMPACT_ATOMS: atom_id res chain seq x y z
N MET A 1 -52.55 -43.70 -12.06
CA MET A 1 -51.11 -43.99 -11.90
C MET A 1 -50.35 -42.92 -12.66
N VAL A 2 -50.07 -41.81 -11.98
CA VAL A 2 -49.42 -40.62 -12.53
C VAL A 2 -47.97 -40.68 -12.06
N ARG A 3 -47.02 -40.76 -12.99
CA ARG A 3 -45.58 -40.39 -12.85
C ARG A 3 -44.78 -41.14 -13.89
N LEU A 4 -44.49 -40.50 -15.03
CA LEU A 4 -43.35 -40.84 -15.89
C LEU A 4 -43.06 -39.80 -16.99
N PHE A 5 -43.51 -38.54 -16.81
CA PHE A 5 -43.24 -37.45 -17.76
C PHE A 5 -42.44 -36.27 -17.15
N SER A 6 -41.91 -36.39 -15.93
CA SER A 6 -41.43 -35.22 -15.18
C SER A 6 -39.91 -35.00 -15.15
N GLU A 7 -39.07 -35.95 -15.54
CA GLU A 7 -37.60 -35.82 -15.30
C GLU A 7 -36.83 -35.27 -16.50
N ARG A 8 -37.26 -35.53 -17.74
CA ARG A 8 -36.54 -35.05 -18.94
C ARG A 8 -36.67 -33.55 -19.21
N LEU A 9 -37.69 -32.90 -18.65
CA LEU A 9 -37.89 -31.44 -18.72
C LEU A 9 -37.34 -30.70 -17.49
N ALA A 10 -37.09 -31.40 -16.37
CA ALA A 10 -36.60 -30.78 -15.15
C ALA A 10 -35.18 -30.23 -15.29
N PHE A 11 -34.30 -30.95 -15.99
CA PHE A 11 -32.92 -30.54 -16.22
C PHE A 11 -32.76 -29.26 -17.06
N PRO A 12 -33.39 -29.13 -18.25
CA PRO A 12 -33.28 -27.90 -19.03
C PRO A 12 -33.95 -26.69 -18.35
N ILE A 13 -35.02 -26.90 -17.58
CA ILE A 13 -35.67 -25.83 -16.79
C ILE A 13 -34.77 -25.39 -15.63
N ALA A 14 -34.16 -26.32 -14.91
CA ALA A 14 -33.21 -25.99 -13.84
C ALA A 14 -31.97 -25.27 -14.38
N LEU A 15 -31.45 -25.71 -15.53
CA LEU A 15 -30.32 -25.05 -16.19
C LEU A 15 -30.68 -23.63 -16.65
N ALA A 16 -31.84 -23.45 -17.27
CA ALA A 16 -32.33 -22.13 -17.68
C ALA A 16 -32.58 -21.22 -16.47
N ALA A 17 -33.12 -21.75 -15.37
CA ALA A 17 -33.30 -21.01 -14.13
C ALA A 17 -31.95 -20.62 -13.50
N CYS A 18 -30.95 -21.51 -13.47
CA CYS A 18 -29.61 -21.20 -12.99
C CYS A 18 -28.89 -20.17 -13.87
N LEU A 19 -29.06 -20.24 -15.19
CA LEU A 19 -28.53 -19.25 -16.13
C LEU A 19 -29.21 -17.89 -15.97
N LEU A 20 -30.54 -17.86 -15.79
CA LEU A 20 -31.29 -16.63 -15.53
C LEU A 20 -30.94 -16.03 -14.16
N VAL A 21 -30.77 -16.84 -13.12
CA VAL A 21 -30.29 -16.41 -11.80
C VAL A 21 -28.84 -15.92 -11.88
N GLY A 22 -27.98 -16.58 -12.66
CA GLY A 22 -26.59 -16.14 -12.90
C GLY A 22 -26.51 -14.81 -13.65
N LEU A 23 -27.32 -14.63 -14.69
CA LEU A 23 -27.39 -13.38 -15.46
C LEU A 23 -28.00 -12.24 -14.63
N THR A 24 -29.07 -12.51 -13.88
CA THR A 24 -29.69 -11.49 -13.01
C THR A 24 -28.83 -11.12 -11.82
N SER A 25 -28.10 -12.06 -11.21
CA SER A 25 -27.12 -11.76 -10.15
C SER A 25 -25.92 -10.98 -10.66
N SER A 26 -25.49 -11.22 -11.91
CA SER A 26 -24.48 -10.40 -12.58
C SER A 26 -24.98 -9.01 -12.94
N LEU A 27 -26.25 -8.85 -13.32
CA LEU A 27 -26.88 -7.56 -13.64
C LEU A 27 -27.25 -6.74 -12.39
N LEU A 28 -27.48 -7.40 -11.25
CA LEU A 28 -27.79 -6.78 -9.95
C LEU A 28 -26.54 -6.36 -9.17
N ARG A 29 -25.34 -6.85 -9.56
CA ARG A 29 -24.09 -6.29 -9.05
C ARG A 29 -23.94 -4.89 -9.61
N LYS A 30 -24.25 -3.88 -8.78
CA LYS A 30 -23.82 -2.51 -9.07
C LYS A 30 -22.31 -2.55 -9.32
N PRO A 31 -21.83 -2.02 -10.45
CA PRO A 31 -20.40 -1.89 -10.66
C PRO A 31 -19.81 -1.09 -9.50
N PRO A 32 -18.60 -1.43 -9.03
CA PRO A 32 -17.92 -0.64 -8.01
C PRO A 32 -17.89 0.82 -8.46
N THR A 33 -18.25 1.72 -7.56
CA THR A 33 -18.16 3.16 -7.86
C THR A 33 -16.68 3.53 -7.83
N PRO A 34 -16.12 4.13 -8.90
CA PRO A 34 -14.75 4.60 -8.85
C PRO A 34 -14.56 5.57 -7.69
N PRO A 35 -13.36 5.61 -7.09
CA PRO A 35 -12.98 6.74 -6.24
C PRO A 35 -13.15 8.06 -6.99
N LEU A 36 -13.54 9.11 -6.27
CA LEU A 36 -13.55 10.46 -6.83
C LEU A 36 -12.10 10.92 -7.01
N PHE A 37 -11.77 11.37 -8.21
CA PHE A 37 -10.46 11.94 -8.55
C PHE A 37 -10.57 13.46 -8.64
N GLU A 38 -9.90 14.15 -7.72
CA GLU A 38 -9.72 15.59 -7.77
C GLU A 38 -8.37 15.88 -8.43
N GLU A 39 -8.35 16.53 -9.59
CA GLU A 39 -7.10 16.93 -10.22
C GLU A 39 -6.42 18.04 -9.41
N ILE A 40 -5.12 17.86 -9.14
CA ILE A 40 -4.27 18.85 -8.49
C ILE A 40 -2.96 19.00 -9.27
N THR A 41 -2.20 20.04 -8.96
CA THR A 41 -0.89 20.28 -9.57
C THR A 41 0.19 20.18 -8.50
N VAL A 42 1.23 19.41 -8.78
CA VAL A 42 2.41 19.23 -7.94
C VAL A 42 3.64 19.63 -8.73
N GLY A 43 4.28 20.72 -8.30
CA GLY A 43 5.47 21.27 -8.93
C GLY A 43 6.73 20.47 -8.61
N GLY A 44 7.53 20.17 -9.64
CA GLY A 44 8.71 19.34 -9.51
C GLY A 44 8.38 17.88 -9.12
N GLY A 45 9.43 17.09 -8.85
CA GLY A 45 9.28 15.68 -8.47
C GLY A 45 9.98 14.71 -9.41
N PRO A 46 9.85 13.39 -9.15
CA PRO A 46 10.43 12.35 -9.99
C PRO A 46 9.70 12.22 -11.34
N LEU A 47 10.29 11.56 -12.33
CA LEU A 47 9.60 11.30 -13.61
C LEU A 47 8.57 10.17 -13.50
N GLU A 48 8.72 9.32 -12.49
CA GLU A 48 7.94 8.11 -12.29
C GLU A 48 6.71 8.37 -11.42
N PRO A 49 5.56 7.74 -11.70
CA PRO A 49 4.36 7.91 -10.89
C PRO A 49 4.50 7.21 -9.54
N LEU A 50 3.92 7.79 -8.49
CA LEU A 50 3.93 7.22 -7.13
C LEU A 50 2.74 7.74 -6.30
N ALA A 51 2.47 7.08 -5.19
CA ALA A 51 1.48 7.54 -4.22
C ALA A 51 2.14 8.14 -2.97
N LEU A 52 1.50 9.17 -2.44
CA LEU A 52 1.94 9.96 -1.29
C LEU A 52 0.76 10.09 -0.33
N ILE A 53 1.04 10.08 0.97
CA ILE A 53 0.07 10.45 2.00
C ILE A 53 -0.25 11.94 1.82
N ALA A 54 -1.52 12.23 1.56
CA ALA A 54 -1.95 13.62 1.40
C ALA A 54 -1.87 14.35 2.74
N PRO A 55 -1.39 15.60 2.78
CA PRO A 55 -1.53 16.45 3.95
C PRO A 55 -3.02 16.67 4.27
N GLU A 56 -3.34 16.96 5.55
CA GLU A 56 -4.72 17.12 6.01
C GLU A 56 -5.46 18.23 5.25
N GLU A 57 -4.74 19.29 4.90
CA GLU A 57 -5.26 20.42 4.12
C GLU A 57 -4.55 20.49 2.77
N VAL A 58 -5.31 20.26 1.70
CA VAL A 58 -4.90 20.54 0.32
C VAL A 58 -5.80 21.65 -0.18
N GLU A 59 -5.22 22.85 -0.36
CA GLU A 59 -5.93 24.02 -0.88
C GLU A 59 -6.28 23.84 -2.36
N PRO A 60 -7.57 23.96 -2.75
CA PRO A 60 -7.96 23.83 -4.15
C PRO A 60 -7.29 24.89 -5.03
N GLY A 61 -6.73 24.45 -6.17
CA GLY A 61 -6.14 25.35 -7.17
C GLY A 61 -4.75 25.89 -6.83
N VAL A 62 -4.17 25.50 -5.69
CA VAL A 62 -2.80 25.87 -5.31
C VAL A 62 -1.84 24.75 -5.72
N GLU A 63 -0.76 25.12 -6.41
CA GLU A 63 0.31 24.20 -6.75
C GLU A 63 1.11 23.79 -5.51
N ILE A 64 1.29 22.49 -5.32
CA ILE A 64 2.06 21.93 -4.20
C ILE A 64 3.49 21.67 -4.66
N ASP A 65 4.49 22.25 -4.02
CA ASP A 65 5.89 21.87 -4.26
C ASP A 65 6.15 20.45 -3.74
N PHE A 66 6.65 19.56 -4.60
CA PHE A 66 7.01 18.17 -4.24
C PHE A 66 8.00 18.11 -3.08
N SER A 67 8.85 19.12 -2.88
CA SER A 67 9.78 19.18 -1.74
C SER A 67 9.08 19.05 -0.38
N LYS A 68 7.82 19.51 -0.28
CA LYS A 68 6.97 19.43 0.93
C LYS A 68 6.33 18.04 1.12
N LEU A 69 6.35 17.20 0.09
CA LEU A 69 5.77 15.85 0.09
C LEU A 69 6.84 14.76 0.29
N ARG A 70 8.12 15.12 0.34
CA ARG A 70 9.20 14.16 0.58
C ARG A 70 9.03 13.47 1.94
N GLY A 71 9.22 12.16 1.97
CA GLY A 71 8.99 11.32 3.15
C GLY A 71 7.53 10.91 3.35
N MET A 72 6.61 11.37 2.49
CA MET A 72 5.20 10.97 2.52
C MET A 72 4.89 9.84 1.53
N GLU A 73 5.88 9.37 0.78
CA GLU A 73 5.75 8.26 -0.17
C GLU A 73 5.25 7.01 0.56
N SER A 74 4.18 6.41 0.05
CA SER A 74 3.64 5.18 0.61
C SER A 74 2.93 4.36 -0.45
N PHE A 75 3.11 3.04 -0.39
CA PHE A 75 2.25 2.10 -1.10
C PHE A 75 1.02 1.71 -0.27
N LEU A 76 1.10 1.73 1.07
CA LEU A 76 0.03 1.29 1.95
C LEU A 76 -0.69 2.47 2.60
N PHE A 77 -2.03 2.41 2.57
CA PHE A 77 -2.91 3.42 3.13
C PHE A 77 -3.95 2.76 4.02
N GLU A 78 -4.37 3.45 5.07
CA GLU A 78 -5.46 3.03 5.93
C GLU A 78 -6.80 3.56 5.40
N GLU A 79 -7.86 2.77 5.57
CA GLU A 79 -9.23 3.17 5.27
C GLU A 79 -9.61 4.54 5.86
N GLY A 80 -10.06 5.44 5.00
CA GLY A 80 -10.42 6.82 5.32
C GLY A 80 -9.29 7.83 5.18
N GLU A 81 -8.05 7.40 4.94
CA GLU A 81 -6.96 8.32 4.58
C GLU A 81 -7.18 8.96 3.21
N SER A 82 -6.38 9.98 2.90
CA SER A 82 -6.32 10.60 1.58
C SER A 82 -4.95 10.37 0.95
N ALA A 83 -4.92 10.17 -0.36
CA ALA A 83 -3.70 9.95 -1.13
C ALA A 83 -3.57 10.97 -2.26
N ILE A 84 -2.35 11.45 -2.47
CA ILE A 84 -1.95 12.09 -3.71
C ILE A 84 -1.29 11.03 -4.57
N VAL A 85 -1.83 10.76 -5.76
CA VAL A 85 -1.14 9.97 -6.78
C VAL A 85 -0.50 10.95 -7.75
N TYR A 86 0.82 11.10 -7.63
CA TYR A 86 1.63 11.90 -8.52
C TYR A 86 1.90 11.12 -9.82
N LEU A 87 1.61 11.75 -10.96
CA LEU A 87 1.67 11.07 -12.26
C LEU A 87 3.05 11.15 -12.91
N GLY A 88 3.99 11.96 -12.40
CA GLY A 88 5.32 12.11 -12.99
C GLY A 88 5.25 12.76 -14.37
N ALA A 89 5.93 12.16 -15.36
CA ALA A 89 5.95 12.60 -16.75
C ALA A 89 4.77 12.07 -17.59
N TYR A 90 3.68 11.66 -16.93
CA TYR A 90 2.55 11.00 -17.55
C TYR A 90 1.23 11.73 -17.31
N ARG A 91 0.24 11.44 -18.16
CA ARG A 91 -1.16 11.83 -17.99
C ARG A 91 -2.07 10.62 -18.08
N ILE A 92 -3.25 10.73 -17.48
CA ILE A 92 -4.26 9.66 -17.52
C ILE A 92 -4.93 9.65 -18.88
N ARG A 93 -4.81 8.54 -19.60
CA ARG A 93 -5.52 8.24 -20.85
C ARG A 93 -6.89 7.64 -20.58
N ALA A 94 -6.96 6.67 -19.67
CA ALA A 94 -8.18 5.97 -19.30
C ALA A 94 -8.14 5.46 -17.86
N VAL A 95 -9.32 5.22 -17.29
CA VAL A 95 -9.49 4.64 -15.96
C VAL A 95 -10.33 3.38 -16.10
N HIS A 96 -9.75 2.25 -15.69
CA HIS A 96 -10.43 0.96 -15.67
C HIS A 96 -10.73 0.58 -14.23
N VAL A 97 -11.97 0.19 -13.95
CA VAL A 97 -12.41 -0.19 -12.61
C VAL A 97 -12.98 -1.59 -12.66
N HIS A 98 -12.45 -2.47 -11.82
CA HIS A 98 -12.93 -3.83 -11.67
C HIS A 98 -13.26 -4.10 -10.20
N GLY A 99 -14.35 -4.85 -9.97
CA GLY A 99 -14.79 -5.18 -8.62
C GLY A 99 -15.23 -6.62 -8.53
N GLU A 100 -14.52 -7.41 -7.73
CA GLU A 100 -14.84 -8.80 -7.45
C GLU A 100 -14.60 -9.10 -5.97
N GLY A 101 -15.48 -9.88 -5.34
CA GLY A 101 -15.29 -10.30 -3.94
C GLY A 101 -15.27 -9.19 -2.89
N GLY A 102 -15.64 -7.94 -3.24
CA GLY A 102 -15.52 -6.77 -2.37
C GLY A 102 -14.15 -6.09 -2.44
N GLU A 103 -13.26 -6.53 -3.32
CA GLU A 103 -12.04 -5.82 -3.70
C GLU A 103 -12.35 -4.85 -4.85
N ILE A 104 -11.68 -3.70 -4.85
CA ILE A 104 -11.81 -2.68 -5.89
C ILE A 104 -10.45 -2.48 -6.54
N LEU A 105 -10.29 -2.94 -7.77
CA LEU A 105 -9.09 -2.72 -8.56
C LEU A 105 -9.31 -1.52 -9.49
N VAL A 106 -8.44 -0.53 -9.39
CA VAL A 106 -8.41 0.63 -10.28
C VAL A 106 -7.11 0.60 -11.08
N ALA A 107 -7.20 0.61 -12.39
CA ALA A 107 -6.05 0.70 -13.28
C ALA A 107 -6.10 2.02 -14.05
N LEU A 108 -5.11 2.87 -13.79
CA LEU A 108 -4.88 4.11 -14.53
C LEU A 108 -4.04 3.79 -15.76
N GLU A 109 -4.62 3.86 -16.94
CA GLU A 109 -3.87 3.79 -18.18
C GLU A 109 -3.18 5.13 -18.43
N LEU A 110 -1.86 5.11 -18.48
CA LEU A 110 -1.02 6.29 -18.55
C LEU A 110 -0.31 6.37 -19.91
N GLU A 111 -0.20 7.58 -20.43
CA GLU A 111 0.60 7.93 -21.60
C GLU A 111 1.49 9.14 -21.29
N GLU A 112 2.51 9.37 -22.11
CA GLU A 112 3.39 10.53 -21.95
C GLU A 112 2.59 11.83 -21.95
N GLY A 113 2.91 12.72 -21.02
CA GLY A 113 2.18 13.95 -20.80
C GLY A 113 3.03 15.03 -20.14
N GLU A 114 2.41 16.18 -19.89
CA GLU A 114 3.08 17.27 -19.18
C GLU A 114 3.34 16.88 -17.72
N PRO A 115 4.56 17.11 -17.21
CA PRO A 115 4.90 16.78 -15.84
C PRO A 115 4.13 17.64 -14.83
N GLY A 116 3.98 17.12 -13.61
CA GLY A 116 3.43 17.87 -12.48
C GLY A 116 1.93 17.73 -12.27
N LYS A 117 1.26 16.84 -13.01
CA LYS A 117 -0.14 16.46 -12.73
C LYS A 117 -0.20 15.41 -11.61
N ALA A 118 -1.20 15.56 -10.74
CA ALA A 118 -1.51 14.60 -9.70
C ALA A 118 -3.03 14.46 -9.55
N ILE A 119 -3.47 13.33 -9.00
CA ILE A 119 -4.85 13.15 -8.54
C ILE A 119 -4.86 13.04 -7.02
N LEU A 120 -5.80 13.74 -6.40
CA LEU A 120 -6.12 13.62 -4.99
C LEU A 120 -7.32 12.70 -4.84
N ILE A 121 -7.15 11.68 -4.01
CA ILE A 121 -8.17 10.69 -3.67
C ILE A 121 -8.46 10.85 -2.18
N ARG A 122 -9.67 11.30 -1.85
CA ARG A 122 -10.09 11.48 -0.46
C ARG A 122 -10.90 10.29 0.04
N ASN A 123 -10.84 10.05 1.34
CA ASN A 123 -11.64 9.04 2.01
C ASN A 123 -11.53 7.66 1.34
N LEU A 124 -10.29 7.17 1.25
CA LEU A 124 -9.94 5.92 0.59
C LEU A 124 -10.80 4.77 1.10
N GLN A 125 -11.47 4.09 0.17
CA GLN A 125 -12.32 2.94 0.46
C GLN A 125 -11.46 1.71 0.78
N PRO A 126 -11.88 0.85 1.73
CA PRO A 126 -11.11 -0.34 2.09
C PRO A 126 -11.00 -1.29 0.89
N ARG A 127 -9.91 -2.07 0.84
CA ARG A 127 -9.65 -3.08 -0.21
C ARG A 127 -9.58 -2.51 -1.63
N LEU A 128 -9.29 -1.21 -1.73
CA LEU A 128 -8.96 -0.58 -3.00
C LEU A 128 -7.48 -0.79 -3.31
N GLU A 129 -7.18 -1.26 -4.51
CA GLU A 129 -5.83 -1.28 -5.06
C GLU A 129 -5.80 -0.45 -6.35
N LEU A 130 -4.81 0.43 -6.47
CA LEU A 130 -4.64 1.27 -7.63
C LEU A 130 -3.27 1.02 -8.28
N HIS A 131 -3.31 0.79 -9.59
CA HIS A 131 -2.16 0.46 -10.42
C HIS A 131 -2.07 1.43 -11.59
N ALA A 132 -0.85 1.75 -12.02
CA ALA A 132 -0.60 2.40 -13.30
C ALA A 132 -0.27 1.36 -14.37
N LEU A 133 -0.89 1.52 -15.55
CA LEU A 133 -0.57 0.78 -16.77
C LEU A 133 0.17 1.72 -17.70
N ILE A 134 1.47 1.52 -17.88
CA ILE A 134 2.34 2.40 -18.66
C ILE A 134 2.76 1.66 -19.92
N ALA A 135 2.37 2.16 -21.09
CA ALA A 135 2.85 1.62 -22.36
C ALA A 135 4.35 1.89 -22.53
N CYS A 136 5.12 0.87 -22.90
CA CYS A 136 6.54 0.95 -23.23
C CYS A 136 6.84 0.08 -24.46
N GLU A 137 8.07 0.17 -24.98
CA GLU A 137 8.49 -0.60 -26.17
C GLU A 137 8.31 -2.12 -26.00
N GLU A 138 8.46 -2.62 -24.77
CA GLU A 138 8.37 -4.05 -24.42
C GLU A 138 6.94 -4.53 -24.09
N GLY A 139 5.95 -3.62 -24.08
CA GLY A 139 4.55 -3.94 -23.79
C GLY A 139 3.91 -2.97 -22.79
N VAL A 140 3.16 -3.49 -21.82
CA VAL A 140 2.53 -2.68 -20.76
C VAL A 140 3.20 -3.01 -19.44
N ARG A 141 3.85 -2.00 -18.84
CA ARG A 141 4.39 -2.07 -17.49
C ARG A 141 3.27 -1.79 -16.50
N VAL A 142 3.02 -2.75 -15.61
CA VAL A 142 2.09 -2.59 -14.49
C VAL A 142 2.89 -2.13 -13.27
N LYS A 143 2.53 -0.97 -12.71
CA LYS A 143 3.15 -0.41 -11.51
C LYS A 143 2.10 -0.25 -10.41
N PRO A 144 2.19 -1.00 -9.30
CA PRO A 144 1.35 -0.76 -8.12
C PRO A 144 1.65 0.64 -7.58
N LEU A 145 0.61 1.43 -7.34
CA LEU A 145 0.74 2.78 -6.80
C LEU A 145 0.29 2.83 -5.35
N LEU A 146 -0.88 2.27 -5.04
CA LEU A 146 -1.35 2.16 -3.66
C LEU A 146 -2.26 0.96 -3.42
N LYS A 147 -2.32 0.56 -2.15
CA LYS A 147 -3.24 -0.43 -1.60
C LYS A 147 -3.83 0.09 -0.29
N VAL A 148 -5.15 -0.01 -0.16
CA VAL A 148 -5.89 0.40 1.02
C VAL A 148 -6.20 -0.79 1.91
N VAL A 149 -5.72 -0.70 3.14
CA VAL A 149 -5.88 -1.69 4.21
C VAL A 149 -7.04 -1.24 5.11
N GLU A 150 -7.83 -2.20 5.61
CA GLU A 150 -8.94 -1.90 6.53
C GLU A 150 -8.44 -1.21 7.80
N ARG A 151 -9.29 -0.36 8.39
CA ARG A 151 -8.96 0.38 9.61
C ARG A 151 -8.47 -0.53 10.73
N GLY A 152 -7.36 -0.15 11.37
CA GLY A 152 -6.75 -0.92 12.46
C GLY A 152 -5.97 -2.15 12.02
N LYS A 153 -5.82 -2.39 10.71
CA LYS A 153 -4.96 -3.45 10.16
C LYS A 153 -3.68 -2.93 9.52
N LEU A 154 -3.48 -1.62 9.46
CA LEU A 154 -2.23 -1.01 9.04
C LEU A 154 -1.40 -0.61 10.26
N LEU A 155 -0.22 -1.19 10.43
CA LEU A 155 0.76 -0.74 11.43
C LEU A 155 1.68 0.32 10.81
N GLU A 156 1.72 1.50 11.43
CA GLU A 156 2.67 2.56 11.14
C GLU A 156 3.69 2.68 12.28
N ILE A 157 4.97 2.63 11.94
CA ILE A 157 6.08 2.93 12.84
C ILE A 157 6.77 4.17 12.28
N SER A 158 6.86 5.23 13.08
CA SER A 158 7.53 6.46 12.69
C SER A 158 8.45 6.98 13.79
N GLY A 159 9.42 7.80 13.43
CA GLY A 159 10.29 8.44 14.40
C GLY A 159 11.51 9.08 13.75
N LYS A 160 12.47 9.45 14.59
CA LYS A 160 13.76 10.02 14.17
C LYS A 160 14.78 8.91 13.95
N ALA A 161 15.59 9.05 12.91
CA ALA A 161 16.74 8.20 12.64
C ALA A 161 17.83 9.05 11.99
N ARG A 162 18.62 9.79 12.79
CA ARG A 162 19.62 10.73 12.25
C ARG A 162 20.92 10.01 11.92
N GLY A 163 21.53 10.39 10.79
CA GLY A 163 22.83 9.83 10.37
C GLY A 163 22.74 8.49 9.63
N VAL A 164 21.53 8.08 9.26
CA VAL A 164 21.25 6.90 8.42
C VAL A 164 20.37 7.30 7.26
N ASP A 165 20.47 6.55 6.16
CA ASP A 165 19.74 6.77 4.92
C ASP A 165 18.41 6.00 4.86
N LYS A 166 18.29 4.90 5.62
CA LYS A 166 17.08 4.08 5.69
C LYS A 166 16.90 3.35 7.02
N VAL A 167 15.67 2.95 7.27
CA VAL A 167 15.27 2.07 8.38
C VAL A 167 14.59 0.83 7.81
N GLU A 168 15.02 -0.33 8.28
CA GLU A 168 14.51 -1.63 7.85
C GLU A 168 13.72 -2.30 8.97
N VAL A 169 12.74 -3.13 8.61
CA VAL A 169 11.94 -3.89 9.57
C VAL A 169 12.02 -5.37 9.27
N TYR A 170 12.28 -6.15 10.32
CA TYR A 170 12.39 -7.61 10.28
C TYR A 170 11.44 -8.25 11.28
N ALA A 171 10.86 -9.40 10.94
CA ALA A 171 9.91 -10.11 11.80
C ALA A 171 10.48 -11.42 12.34
N TYR A 172 10.65 -11.47 13.65
CA TYR A 172 11.12 -12.61 14.43
C TYR A 172 9.98 -13.25 15.22
N ARG A 173 10.15 -14.53 15.56
CA ARG A 173 9.17 -15.25 16.38
C ARG A 173 9.16 -14.73 17.81
N ALA A 174 10.32 -14.52 18.40
CA ALA A 174 10.50 -13.97 19.73
C ALA A 174 11.71 -13.00 19.81
N PRO A 175 11.79 -12.12 20.82
CA PRO A 175 12.90 -11.18 20.99
C PRO A 175 14.27 -11.85 21.09
N GLU A 176 14.35 -12.99 21.77
CA GLU A 176 15.58 -13.76 21.96
C GLU A 176 16.17 -14.36 20.67
N ASP A 177 15.38 -14.44 19.59
CA ASP A 177 15.85 -14.94 18.29
C ASP A 177 16.71 -13.90 17.56
N PHE A 178 16.68 -12.63 17.97
CA PHE A 178 17.49 -11.57 17.39
C PHE A 178 18.84 -11.41 18.12
N ASN A 179 19.93 -11.47 17.36
CA ASN A 179 21.28 -11.21 17.87
C ASN A 179 21.81 -9.87 17.33
N ALA A 180 21.82 -8.86 18.19
CA ALA A 180 22.30 -7.52 17.85
C ALA A 180 23.76 -7.45 17.37
N SER A 181 24.63 -8.37 17.81
CA SER A 181 26.04 -8.39 17.40
C SER A 181 26.25 -8.90 15.98
N ILE A 182 25.28 -9.68 15.45
CA ILE A 182 25.31 -10.21 14.08
C ILE A 182 24.47 -9.33 13.14
N GLY A 183 23.38 -8.75 13.66
CA GLY A 183 22.41 -8.01 12.87
C GLY A 183 21.25 -8.90 12.38
N PRO A 184 20.28 -8.31 11.66
CA PRO A 184 19.08 -9.01 11.26
C PRO A 184 19.31 -9.99 10.10
N SER A 185 18.48 -11.04 10.03
CA SER A 185 18.52 -12.02 8.93
C SER A 185 17.74 -11.52 7.71
N PRO A 186 18.33 -11.44 6.51
CA PRO A 186 17.63 -11.04 5.29
C PRO A 186 16.40 -11.89 4.95
N LYS A 187 16.34 -13.14 5.44
CA LYS A 187 15.20 -14.04 5.23
C LYS A 187 13.95 -13.63 6.01
N LEU A 188 14.09 -12.75 7.00
CA LEU A 188 13.03 -12.25 7.87
C LEU A 188 12.65 -10.80 7.55
N TYR A 189 13.19 -10.26 6.46
CA TYR A 189 12.90 -8.90 5.99
C TYR A 189 11.41 -8.75 5.70
N VAL A 190 10.84 -7.63 6.18
CA VAL A 190 9.44 -7.27 5.97
C VAL A 190 9.34 -6.13 4.97
N THR A 191 9.98 -5.00 5.28
CA THR A 191 9.92 -3.76 4.51
C THR A 191 11.00 -2.77 4.98
N GLU A 192 11.15 -1.66 4.29
CA GLU A 192 12.05 -0.56 4.64
C GLU A 192 11.42 0.80 4.33
N SER A 193 12.02 1.86 4.85
CA SER A 193 11.68 3.24 4.52
C SER A 193 12.94 4.09 4.47
N SER A 194 13.00 5.01 3.51
CA SER A 194 14.06 6.01 3.44
C SER A 194 13.93 7.02 4.57
N VAL A 195 15.06 7.53 5.03
CA VAL A 195 15.11 8.60 6.03
C VAL A 195 15.19 9.94 5.31
N VAL A 196 14.19 10.78 5.53
CA VAL A 196 14.11 12.12 4.94
C VAL A 196 14.09 13.14 6.07
N GLY A 197 14.99 14.12 6.03
CA GLY A 197 15.09 15.13 7.10
C GLY A 197 15.47 14.57 8.47
N GLY A 198 16.01 13.33 8.52
CA GLY A 198 16.30 12.62 9.76
C GLY A 198 15.10 11.94 10.41
N GLU A 199 13.98 11.84 9.69
CA GLU A 199 12.76 11.14 10.11
C GLU A 199 12.44 10.00 9.14
N TYR A 200 11.75 8.98 9.64
CA TYR A 200 11.31 7.84 8.86
C TYR A 200 9.86 7.48 9.19
N ARG A 201 9.22 6.81 8.24
CA ARG A 201 7.88 6.25 8.40
C ARG A 201 7.79 4.94 7.64
N VAL A 202 7.58 3.84 8.37
CA VAL A 202 7.35 2.51 7.82
C VAL A 202 5.89 2.14 8.02
N ARG A 203 5.25 1.58 6.99
CA ARG A 203 3.88 1.09 7.02
C ARG A 203 3.83 -0.39 6.63
N MET A 204 3.03 -1.18 7.35
CA MET A 204 2.90 -2.63 7.15
C MET A 204 1.45 -3.06 7.29
N ASP A 205 0.97 -3.90 6.37
CA ASP A 205 -0.32 -4.57 6.48
C ASP A 205 -0.18 -5.74 7.46
N LEU A 206 -0.88 -5.68 8.60
CA LEU A 206 -0.89 -6.72 9.63
C LEU A 206 -1.67 -7.98 9.20
N SER A 207 -2.57 -7.83 8.23
CA SER A 207 -3.43 -8.90 7.70
C SER A 207 -2.96 -9.48 6.37
N GLY A 208 -2.10 -8.74 5.67
CA GLY A 208 -1.43 -9.12 4.43
C GLY A 208 0.08 -9.13 4.59
N GLY A 209 0.81 -8.99 3.48
CA GLY A 209 2.27 -8.86 3.49
C GLY A 209 3.03 -10.18 3.33
N PRO A 210 4.37 -10.16 3.38
CA PRO A 210 5.18 -11.27 2.91
C PRO A 210 4.72 -12.57 3.57
N TYR A 211 4.42 -13.55 2.75
CA TYR A 211 3.90 -14.82 3.23
C TYR A 211 5.07 -15.73 3.60
N THR A 212 4.92 -16.43 4.72
CA THR A 212 5.77 -17.59 5.02
C THR A 212 5.71 -18.59 3.86
N ARG A 213 6.67 -19.52 3.79
CA ARG A 213 6.63 -20.63 2.80
C ARG A 213 5.35 -21.47 2.85
N ARG A 214 4.58 -21.40 3.94
CA ARG A 214 3.32 -22.11 4.14
C ARG A 214 2.09 -21.26 3.77
N GLY A 215 2.29 -20.07 3.18
CA GLY A 215 1.20 -19.18 2.74
C GLY A 215 0.50 -18.41 3.88
N ARG A 216 1.04 -18.43 5.11
CA ARG A 216 0.53 -17.60 6.22
C ARG A 216 1.24 -16.25 6.24
N PRO A 217 0.54 -15.11 6.50
CA PRO A 217 1.19 -13.82 6.65
C PRO A 217 2.31 -13.88 7.70
N LEU A 218 3.48 -13.30 7.39
CA LEU A 218 4.64 -13.37 8.28
C LEU A 218 4.33 -12.79 9.67
N LEU A 219 3.55 -11.71 9.73
CA LEU A 219 3.17 -11.03 10.97
C LEU A 219 2.11 -11.77 11.80
N GLU A 220 1.40 -12.75 11.24
CA GLU A 220 0.55 -13.66 12.04
C GLU A 220 1.39 -14.65 12.87
N VAL A 221 2.56 -15.02 12.35
CA VAL A 221 3.42 -16.08 12.91
C VAL A 221 4.56 -15.49 13.73
N ASN A 222 5.16 -14.40 13.24
CA ASN A 222 6.28 -13.69 13.84
C ASN A 222 5.76 -12.40 14.49
N ARG A 223 5.76 -12.37 15.82
CA ARG A 223 5.13 -11.30 16.59
C ARG A 223 6.11 -10.26 17.10
N THR A 224 7.41 -10.50 16.96
CA THR A 224 8.44 -9.52 17.34
C THR A 224 8.96 -8.83 16.09
N LEU A 225 8.85 -7.51 16.05
CA LEU A 225 9.48 -6.68 15.03
C LEU A 225 10.81 -6.14 15.54
N VAL A 226 11.83 -6.24 14.70
CA VAL A 226 13.11 -5.52 14.86
C VAL A 226 13.06 -4.35 13.90
N VAL A 227 13.01 -3.13 14.44
CA VAL A 227 13.16 -1.89 13.67
C VAL A 227 14.63 -1.52 13.71
N TYR A 228 15.31 -1.56 12.57
CA TYR A 228 16.76 -1.57 12.48
C TYR A 228 17.28 -0.39 11.66
N ALA A 229 18.24 0.35 12.20
CA ALA A 229 18.90 1.48 11.54
C ALA A 229 20.42 1.26 11.40
N TYR A 230 20.89 0.01 11.26
CA TYR A 230 22.31 -0.38 11.18
C TYR A 230 23.16 -0.10 12.44
N CYS A 231 23.11 1.12 12.97
CA CYS A 231 23.79 1.60 14.16
C CYS A 231 23.06 1.22 15.47
N THR A 232 21.75 0.99 15.41
CA THR A 232 20.86 0.80 16.56
C THR A 232 19.59 0.09 16.12
N TYR A 233 18.80 -0.37 17.08
CA TYR A 233 17.55 -1.07 16.83
C TYR A 233 16.55 -0.90 17.96
N ALA A 234 15.28 -1.14 17.66
CA ALA A 234 14.21 -1.28 18.63
C ALA A 234 13.48 -2.61 18.42
N LEU A 235 13.01 -3.19 19.52
CA LEU A 235 12.19 -4.39 19.52
C LEU A 235 10.75 -4.01 19.87
N ILE A 236 9.80 -4.46 19.06
CA ILE A 236 8.38 -4.27 19.29
C ILE A 236 7.71 -5.63 19.31
N ASP A 237 7.12 -6.01 20.44
CA ASP A 237 6.25 -7.19 20.52
C ASP A 237 4.81 -6.78 20.20
N LEU A 238 4.32 -7.26 19.06
CA LEU A 238 2.97 -6.98 18.56
C LEU A 238 1.86 -7.44 19.51
N GLN A 239 2.13 -8.36 20.44
CA GLN A 239 1.13 -8.75 21.45
C GLN A 239 0.83 -7.63 22.46
N ASN A 240 1.78 -6.72 22.65
CA ASN A 240 1.70 -5.63 23.62
C ASN A 240 1.30 -4.31 22.96
N VAL A 241 1.02 -4.32 21.66
CA VAL A 241 0.65 -3.14 20.89
C VAL A 241 -0.86 -2.97 20.94
N SER A 242 -1.33 -1.92 21.60
CA SER A 242 -2.74 -1.52 21.62
C SER A 242 -3.10 -0.48 20.56
N ASN A 243 -2.09 0.15 19.94
CA ASN A 243 -2.25 1.20 18.95
C ASN A 243 -1.45 0.86 17.69
N THR A 244 -2.07 0.96 16.52
CA THR A 244 -1.41 0.68 15.24
C THR A 244 -0.53 1.82 14.74
N ARG A 245 -0.39 2.91 15.49
CA ARG A 245 0.58 3.98 15.23
C ARG A 245 1.56 4.05 16.40
N ILE A 246 2.82 3.71 16.13
CA ILE A 246 3.87 3.62 17.15
C ILE A 246 4.98 4.61 16.81
N ARG A 247 5.43 5.35 17.82
CA ARG A 247 6.60 6.21 17.69
C ARG A 247 7.84 5.50 18.25
N VAL A 248 8.89 5.41 17.43
CA VAL A 248 10.18 4.81 17.81
C VAL A 248 11.31 5.68 17.28
N ASP A 249 12.01 6.36 18.17
CA ASP A 249 13.20 7.12 17.81
C ASP A 249 14.44 6.19 17.88
N LEU A 250 15.23 6.17 16.80
CA LEU A 250 16.45 5.39 16.65
C LEU A 250 17.64 6.36 16.72
N GLU A 251 18.30 6.40 17.87
CA GLU A 251 19.47 7.26 18.07
C GLU A 251 20.74 6.52 17.64
N CYS A 252 21.26 6.86 16.46
CA CYS A 252 22.65 6.57 16.15
C CYS A 252 23.54 7.50 16.96
N ALA A 253 24.55 6.97 17.64
CA ALA A 253 25.64 7.80 18.13
C ALA A 253 26.22 8.53 16.91
N THR A 254 26.15 9.86 16.92
CA THR A 254 26.82 10.68 15.91
C THR A 254 28.30 10.29 15.93
N GLN A 255 28.88 9.94 14.79
CA GLN A 255 30.33 9.89 14.70
C GLN A 255 30.84 11.24 15.25
N PRO A 256 31.80 11.25 16.18
CA PRO A 256 32.37 12.50 16.63
C PRO A 256 32.91 13.24 15.40
N PRO A 257 32.82 14.58 15.34
CA PRO A 257 33.44 15.32 14.25
C PRO A 257 34.89 14.86 14.15
N SER A 258 35.32 14.51 12.94
CA SER A 258 36.71 14.21 12.65
C SER A 258 37.55 15.32 13.28
N ARG A 259 38.37 14.96 14.27
CA ARG A 259 39.41 15.84 14.77
C ARG A 259 40.38 16.00 13.60
N GLU A 260 40.17 17.03 12.80
CA GLU A 260 41.24 17.60 12.00
C GLU A 260 42.31 18.05 13.01
N GLY A 261 43.46 17.40 12.91
CA GLY A 261 44.72 17.80 13.51
C GLY A 261 45.71 18.09 12.41
#